data_AF-A0A847S007-F1
#
_entry.id   AF-A0A847S007-F1
#
_cell.length_a   1.000
_cell.length_b   1.000
_cell.length_c   1.000
_cell.angle_alpha   90.00
_cell.angle_beta   90.00
_cell.angle_gamma   90.00
#
_symmetry.space_group_name_H-M   'P 1'
#
loop_
_entity.id
_entity.type
_entity.pdbx_description
1 polymer ?
#
loop_
_entity_poly.entity_id
_entity_poly.type
_entity_poly.pdbx_seq_one_letter_code
_entity_poly.pdbx_strand_id
1 'polypeptide(L)'
;MIAWPTTTLDNFDIQNEAAKAHRQGCISTETLEAVRAAHPAKLYTPHPITRVGLFILTTIVATFTAGFLVLLSITSESMSVFRVMLVIASLLCIGALEFAISQKGSYRSGINEALLWSAVGLLCTGIFLESHNTSEKTVALVVFGLTVLGTLRYADMVSSAVAYLSFLLLIFWQALYIPYGLQALPFLLMALSLAVYLIATKMEKRPALRHYADCLTLLRVLSLITLYMAGNYYVVRETTNSMFMLELKPGQGIPGGWIFWILTVVIPPLYIFLGVRKKDAVLLRTGIILIAMIVFTIRYYHSVMPLETAMVIGGLVLTGGAWALIRYLHTPKNGFTYAASDEPGMADRLKVESLIIAQTFTPGARPADTGTNFGGGSGGGGGASGDF
;
A
#
# COMPACT_ATOMS: atom_id res chain seq x y z
N MET A 1 -19.95 -3.67 -10.89
CA MET A 1 -20.95 -2.92 -10.09
C MET A 1 -20.40 -2.91 -8.68
N ILE A 2 -20.27 -1.73 -8.07
CA ILE A 2 -19.71 -1.59 -6.73
C ILE A 2 -20.66 -2.20 -5.69
N ALA A 3 -20.12 -2.78 -4.61
CA ALA A 3 -20.90 -3.56 -3.63
C ALA A 3 -21.88 -2.71 -2.80
N TRP A 4 -21.61 -1.40 -2.65
CA TRP A 4 -22.47 -0.48 -1.91
C TRP A 4 -23.37 0.32 -2.85
N PRO A 5 -24.59 0.72 -2.43
CA PRO A 5 -25.41 1.66 -3.18
C PRO A 5 -24.65 2.98 -3.40
N THR A 6 -24.61 3.46 -4.64
CA THR A 6 -23.89 4.68 -5.00
C THR A 6 -24.43 5.91 -4.27
N THR A 7 -25.74 5.98 -4.05
CA THR A 7 -26.39 7.06 -3.28
C THR A 7 -25.89 7.14 -1.84
N THR A 8 -25.66 5.99 -1.19
CA THR A 8 -25.13 5.93 0.18
C THR A 8 -23.66 6.39 0.22
N LEU A 9 -22.86 6.00 -0.78
CA LEU A 9 -21.48 6.47 -0.91
C LEU A 9 -21.41 7.98 -1.15
N ASP A 10 -22.29 8.50 -2.01
CA ASP A 10 -22.37 9.93 -2.30
C ASP A 10 -22.75 10.75 -1.07
N ASN A 11 -23.77 10.30 -0.33
CA ASN A 11 -24.17 10.92 0.93
C ASN A 11 -23.01 10.91 1.94
N PHE A 12 -22.25 9.82 2.01
CA PHE A 12 -21.09 9.71 2.89
C PHE A 12 -19.98 10.70 2.50
N ASP A 13 -19.69 10.83 1.20
CA ASP A 13 -18.71 11.79 0.68
C ASP A 13 -19.14 13.23 0.97
N ILE A 14 -20.42 13.56 0.79
CA ILE A 14 -20.99 14.88 1.12
C ILE A 14 -20.84 15.17 2.62
N GLN A 15 -21.16 14.21 3.50
CA GLN A 15 -21.01 14.39 4.94
C GLN A 15 -19.54 14.60 5.35
N ASN A 16 -18.60 13.89 4.71
CA ASN A 16 -17.17 14.06 4.99
C ASN A 16 -16.66 15.44 4.54
N GLU A 17 -17.10 15.91 3.38
CA GLU A 17 -16.71 17.23 2.86
C GLU A 17 -17.34 18.34 3.71
N ALA A 18 -18.59 18.18 4.16
CA ALA A 18 -19.21 19.10 5.12
C ALA A 18 -18.48 19.11 6.47
N ALA A 19 -18.11 17.94 7.00
CA ALA A 19 -17.31 17.86 8.22
C ALA A 19 -15.93 18.52 8.06
N LYS A 20 -15.35 18.46 6.86
CA LYS A 20 -14.11 19.16 6.51
C LYS A 20 -14.34 20.68 6.47
N ALA A 21 -15.37 21.16 5.78
CA ALA A 21 -15.73 22.57 5.73
C ALA A 21 -16.00 23.14 7.14
N HIS A 22 -16.62 22.35 8.02
CA HIS A 22 -16.86 22.76 9.40
C HIS A 22 -15.58 22.92 10.20
N ARG A 23 -14.62 21.98 10.08
CA ARG A 23 -13.29 22.10 10.72
C ARG A 23 -12.52 23.32 10.24
N GLN A 24 -12.72 23.73 8.97
CA GLN A 24 -12.12 24.92 8.38
C GLN A 24 -12.85 26.23 8.78
N GLY A 25 -13.89 26.16 9.61
CA GLY A 25 -14.69 27.32 9.98
C GLY A 25 -15.57 27.88 8.86
N CYS A 26 -15.70 27.17 7.73
CA CYS A 26 -16.48 27.63 6.58
C CYS A 26 -18.00 27.50 6.80
N ILE A 27 -18.44 26.60 7.69
CA ILE A 27 -19.86 26.37 8.01
C ILE A 27 -20.10 26.23 9.52
N SER A 28 -21.29 26.62 9.98
CA SER A 28 -21.73 26.45 11.37
C SER A 28 -21.99 24.98 11.73
N THR A 29 -22.00 24.67 13.02
CA THR A 29 -22.42 23.35 13.54
C THR A 29 -23.84 23.00 13.11
N GLU A 30 -24.76 23.96 13.16
CA GLU A 30 -26.15 23.81 12.71
C GLU A 30 -26.24 23.41 11.23
N THR A 31 -25.42 24.04 10.38
CA THR A 31 -25.37 23.69 8.94
C THR A 31 -24.85 22.27 8.74
N LEU A 32 -23.83 21.85 9.49
CA LEU A 32 -23.31 20.49 9.42
C LEU A 32 -24.36 19.45 9.83
N GLU A 33 -25.13 19.72 10.89
CA GLU A 33 -26.21 18.85 11.34
C GLU A 33 -27.35 18.78 10.30
N ALA A 34 -27.72 19.91 9.71
CA ALA A 34 -28.71 19.96 8.63
C ALA A 34 -28.27 19.13 7.41
N VAL A 35 -27.00 19.21 7.01
CA VAL A 35 -26.45 18.39 5.91
C VAL A 35 -26.48 16.90 6.25
N ARG A 36 -26.12 16.52 7.48
CA ARG A 36 -26.19 15.11 7.93
C ARG A 36 -27.62 14.57 7.93
N ALA A 37 -28.59 15.40 8.31
CA ALA A 37 -30.01 15.04 8.28
C ALA A 37 -30.54 14.91 6.84
N ALA A 38 -30.13 15.79 5.93
CA ALA A 38 -30.54 15.76 4.52
C ALA A 38 -29.93 14.60 3.72
N HIS A 39 -28.70 14.18 4.08
CA HIS A 39 -27.95 13.15 3.37
C HIS A 39 -27.57 11.98 4.29
N PRO A 40 -28.52 11.14 4.74
CA PRO A 40 -28.19 10.03 5.64
C PRO A 40 -27.32 8.98 4.96
N ALA A 41 -26.20 8.62 5.59
CA ALA A 41 -25.30 7.56 5.17
C ALA A 41 -25.18 6.50 6.29
N LYS A 42 -25.80 5.33 6.08
CA LYS A 42 -25.72 4.20 7.03
C LYS A 42 -24.49 3.33 6.73
N LEU A 43 -23.30 3.90 6.90
CA LEU A 43 -22.03 3.17 6.75
C LEU A 43 -21.30 3.10 8.09
N TYR A 44 -20.78 1.92 8.40
CA TYR A 44 -19.92 1.72 9.56
C TYR A 44 -18.45 1.88 9.15
N THR A 45 -17.86 3.01 9.53
CA THR A 45 -16.45 3.37 9.28
C THR A 45 -15.72 3.64 10.60
N PRO A 46 -15.06 2.64 11.20
CA PRO A 46 -14.33 2.79 12.46
C PRO A 46 -13.09 3.67 12.32
N HIS A 47 -12.60 4.18 13.46
CA HIS A 47 -11.34 4.92 13.54
C HIS A 47 -10.14 4.07 13.05
N PRO A 48 -9.09 4.63 12.43
CA PRO A 48 -7.97 3.86 11.87
C PRO A 48 -7.34 2.80 12.79
N ILE A 49 -7.17 3.09 14.10
CA ILE A 49 -6.64 2.12 15.07
C ILE A 49 -7.61 0.94 15.25
N THR A 50 -8.90 1.22 15.42
CA THR A 50 -9.95 0.21 15.52
C THR A 50 -10.05 -0.60 14.23
N ARG A 51 -9.87 0.03 13.07
CA ARG A 51 -9.81 -0.64 11.76
C ARG A 51 -8.68 -1.67 11.73
N VAL A 52 -7.49 -1.33 12.21
CA VAL A 52 -6.35 -2.28 12.31
C VAL A 52 -6.68 -3.42 13.27
N GLY A 53 -7.23 -3.12 14.45
CA GLY A 53 -7.64 -4.15 15.42
C GLY A 53 -8.69 -5.11 14.85
N LEU A 54 -9.71 -4.59 14.17
CA LEU A 54 -10.75 -5.40 13.52
C LEU A 54 -10.19 -6.22 12.36
N PHE A 55 -9.26 -5.68 11.58
CA PHE A 55 -8.57 -6.43 10.53
C PHE A 55 -7.84 -7.65 11.11
N ILE A 56 -6.99 -7.44 12.12
CA ILE A 56 -6.21 -8.51 12.76
C ILE A 56 -7.14 -9.57 13.36
N LEU A 57 -8.15 -9.16 14.13
CA LEU A 57 -9.10 -10.08 14.75
C LEU A 57 -9.86 -10.89 13.70
N THR A 58 -10.31 -10.25 12.61
CA THR A 58 -11.04 -10.92 11.54
C THR A 58 -10.14 -11.92 10.80
N THR A 59 -8.88 -11.58 10.55
CA THR A 59 -7.90 -12.51 9.96
C THR A 59 -7.68 -13.71 10.87
N ILE A 60 -7.51 -13.50 12.18
CA ILE A 60 -7.37 -14.59 13.16
C ILE A 60 -8.57 -15.53 13.12
N VAL A 61 -9.79 -14.98 13.17
CA VAL A 61 -11.03 -15.77 13.08
C VAL A 61 -11.09 -16.54 11.77
N ALA A 62 -10.81 -15.89 10.63
CA ALA A 62 -10.81 -16.54 9.32
C ALA A 62 -9.80 -17.69 9.23
N THR A 63 -8.58 -17.50 9.76
CA THR A 63 -7.54 -18.54 9.79
C THR A 63 -7.93 -19.70 10.72
N PHE A 64 -8.50 -19.43 11.90
CA PHE A 64 -8.99 -20.49 12.78
C PHE A 64 -10.15 -21.27 12.17
N THR A 65 -11.11 -20.59 11.53
CA THR A 65 -12.21 -21.25 10.83
C THR A 65 -11.69 -22.10 9.67
N ALA A 66 -10.77 -21.58 8.85
CA ALA A 66 -10.16 -22.35 7.76
C ALA A 66 -9.37 -23.55 8.29
N GLY A 67 -8.57 -23.35 9.35
CA GLY A 67 -7.81 -24.42 9.99
C GLY A 67 -8.71 -25.50 10.59
N PHE A 68 -9.83 -25.13 11.21
CA PHE A 68 -10.82 -26.08 11.70
C PHE A 68 -11.44 -26.90 10.55
N LEU A 69 -11.83 -26.25 9.45
CA LEU A 69 -12.36 -26.95 8.27
C LEU A 69 -11.35 -27.93 7.66
N VAL A 70 -10.08 -27.54 7.61
CA VAL A 70 -8.99 -28.42 7.17
C VAL A 70 -8.81 -29.59 8.14
N LEU A 71 -8.89 -29.35 9.45
CA LEU A 71 -8.75 -30.39 10.48
C LEU A 71 -9.87 -31.43 10.41
N LEU A 72 -11.10 -31.05 10.03
CA LEU A 72 -12.17 -32.02 9.77
C LEU A 72 -11.83 -33.03 8.65
N SER A 73 -10.86 -32.70 7.80
CA SER A 73 -10.39 -33.56 6.72
C SER A 73 -9.13 -34.35 7.06
N ILE A 74 -8.62 -34.25 8.30
CA ILE A 74 -7.36 -34.89 8.70
C ILE A 74 -7.40 -36.42 8.64
N THR A 75 -8.59 -37.00 8.73
CA THR A 75 -8.81 -38.45 8.59
C THR A 75 -8.84 -38.91 7.13
N SER A 76 -8.87 -37.97 6.18
CA SER A 76 -8.78 -38.26 4.75
C SER A 76 -7.31 -38.24 4.33
N GLU A 77 -6.86 -39.31 3.68
CA GLU A 77 -5.54 -39.33 3.04
C GLU A 77 -5.53 -38.57 1.68
N SER A 78 -6.69 -38.12 1.21
CA SER A 78 -6.82 -37.49 -0.11
C SER A 78 -6.59 -35.98 -0.07
N MET A 79 -5.52 -35.51 -0.72
CA MET A 79 -5.24 -34.07 -0.86
C MET A 79 -6.38 -33.30 -1.56
N SER A 80 -7.17 -33.97 -2.40
CA SER A 80 -8.34 -33.37 -3.04
C SER A 80 -9.36 -32.85 -2.01
N VAL A 81 -9.52 -33.55 -0.88
CA VAL A 81 -10.45 -33.11 0.18
C VAL A 81 -9.93 -31.84 0.85
N PHE A 82 -8.62 -31.76 1.12
CA PHE A 82 -7.98 -30.54 1.64
C PHE A 82 -8.19 -29.33 0.72
N ARG A 83 -8.01 -29.51 -0.59
CA ARG A 83 -8.25 -28.46 -1.60
C ARG A 83 -9.69 -27.97 -1.59
N VAL A 84 -10.65 -28.89 -1.57
CA VAL A 84 -12.08 -28.57 -1.53
C VAL A 84 -12.42 -27.78 -0.25
N MET A 85 -11.88 -28.18 0.92
CA MET A 85 -12.12 -27.44 2.16
C MET A 85 -11.56 -26.02 2.14
N LEU A 86 -10.38 -25.80 1.55
CA LEU A 86 -9.82 -24.46 1.39
C LEU A 86 -10.69 -23.58 0.47
N VAL A 87 -11.20 -24.15 -0.62
CA VAL A 87 -12.14 -23.45 -1.52
C VAL A 87 -13.44 -23.12 -0.79
N ILE A 88 -14.01 -24.05 -0.02
CA ILE A 88 -15.19 -23.79 0.82
C ILE A 88 -14.92 -22.67 1.83
N ALA A 89 -13.78 -22.70 2.53
CA ALA A 89 -13.39 -21.66 3.47
C ALA A 89 -13.27 -20.28 2.81
N SER A 90 -12.73 -20.22 1.58
CA SER A 90 -12.72 -19.00 0.77
C SER A 90 -14.13 -18.50 0.44
N LEU A 91 -15.03 -19.38 0.00
CA LEU A 91 -16.42 -19.00 -0.31
C LEU A 91 -17.17 -18.51 0.93
N LEU A 92 -16.91 -19.11 2.10
CA LEU A 92 -17.44 -18.63 3.37
C LEU A 92 -16.94 -17.22 3.71
N CYS A 93 -15.66 -16.93 3.46
CA CYS A 93 -15.11 -15.57 3.65
C CYS A 93 -15.80 -14.55 2.72
N ILE A 94 -16.03 -14.90 1.45
CA ILE A 94 -16.78 -14.04 0.52
C ILE A 94 -18.23 -13.86 0.98
N GLY A 95 -18.89 -14.93 1.41
CA GLY A 95 -20.25 -14.86 1.95
C GLY A 95 -20.34 -13.97 3.19
N ALA A 96 -19.39 -14.10 4.12
CA ALA A 96 -19.28 -13.25 5.31
C ALA A 96 -19.01 -11.78 4.94
N LEU A 97 -18.20 -11.53 3.92
CA LEU A 97 -17.91 -10.18 3.40
C LEU A 97 -19.18 -9.52 2.84
N GLU A 98 -19.91 -10.23 1.98
CA GLU A 98 -21.18 -9.76 1.42
C GLU A 98 -22.23 -9.53 2.50
N PHE A 99 -22.28 -10.41 3.50
CA PHE A 99 -23.16 -10.25 4.66
C PHE A 99 -22.79 -9.02 5.51
N ALA A 100 -21.50 -8.80 5.77
CA ALA A 100 -21.02 -7.63 6.52
C ALA A 100 -21.32 -6.32 5.79
N ILE A 101 -21.24 -6.31 4.46
CA ILE A 101 -21.58 -5.14 3.63
C ILE A 101 -23.09 -4.89 3.64
N SER A 102 -23.88 -5.91 3.31
CA SER A 102 -25.34 -5.77 3.15
C SER A 102 -26.07 -5.48 4.45
N GLN A 103 -25.73 -6.19 5.54
CA GLN A 103 -26.49 -6.12 6.80
C GLN A 103 -25.90 -5.13 7.80
N LYS A 104 -24.56 -4.99 7.84
CA LYS A 104 -23.90 -4.10 8.80
C LYS A 104 -23.44 -2.77 8.20
N GLY A 105 -23.61 -2.57 6.89
CA GLY A 105 -23.14 -1.37 6.20
C GLY A 105 -21.62 -1.17 6.34
N SER A 106 -20.86 -2.25 6.54
CA SER A 106 -19.43 -2.20 6.80
C SER A 106 -18.71 -1.56 5.60
N TYR A 107 -17.99 -0.46 5.83
CA TYR A 107 -17.24 0.24 4.81
C TYR A 107 -15.87 0.63 5.34
N ARG A 108 -14.80 0.25 4.63
CA ARG A 108 -13.39 0.51 5.03
C ARG A 108 -13.11 0.20 6.51
N SER A 109 -13.67 -0.90 7.02
CA SER A 109 -13.73 -1.21 8.44
C SER A 109 -12.60 -2.12 8.93
N GLY A 110 -11.78 -2.66 8.04
CA GLY A 110 -10.76 -3.66 8.35
C GLY A 110 -11.32 -5.08 8.25
N ILE A 111 -12.59 -5.28 8.63
CA ILE A 111 -13.30 -6.55 8.46
C ILE A 111 -13.37 -6.92 6.98
N ASN A 112 -13.72 -5.93 6.14
CA ASN A 112 -13.93 -6.17 4.72
C ASN A 112 -12.63 -6.59 4.02
N GLU A 113 -11.55 -5.87 4.32
CA GLU A 113 -10.22 -6.14 3.77
C GLU A 113 -9.69 -7.49 4.25
N ALA A 114 -9.87 -7.81 5.53
CA ALA A 114 -9.45 -9.09 6.08
C ALA A 114 -10.18 -10.27 5.41
N LEU A 115 -11.50 -10.19 5.26
CA LEU A 115 -12.28 -11.26 4.62
C LEU A 115 -11.95 -11.39 3.13
N LEU A 116 -11.77 -10.28 2.42
CA LEU A 116 -11.37 -10.29 1.01
C LEU A 116 -10.01 -10.97 0.82
N TRP A 117 -9.00 -10.57 1.58
CA TRP A 117 -7.64 -11.11 1.45
C TRP A 117 -7.52 -12.54 1.97
N SER A 118 -8.27 -12.91 3.02
CA SER A 118 -8.40 -14.31 3.44
C SER A 118 -9.04 -15.16 2.34
N ALA A 119 -10.11 -14.68 1.69
CA ALA A 119 -10.73 -15.39 0.58
C ALA A 119 -9.76 -15.59 -0.60
N VAL A 120 -9.10 -14.51 -1.05
CA VAL A 120 -8.13 -14.59 -2.15
C VAL A 120 -6.98 -15.54 -1.80
N GLY A 121 -6.43 -15.45 -0.60
CA GLY A 121 -5.36 -16.32 -0.12
C GLY A 121 -5.78 -17.80 -0.09
N LEU A 122 -6.90 -18.12 0.56
CA LEU A 122 -7.43 -19.48 0.68
C LEU A 122 -7.78 -20.08 -0.70
N LEU A 123 -8.35 -19.29 -1.60
CA LEU A 123 -8.67 -19.73 -2.95
C LEU A 123 -7.40 -20.04 -3.76
N CYS A 124 -6.42 -19.14 -3.73
CA CYS A 124 -5.14 -19.36 -4.38
C CYS A 124 -4.44 -20.60 -3.83
N THR A 125 -4.41 -20.78 -2.50
CA THR A 125 -3.85 -21.99 -1.89
C THR A 125 -4.61 -23.23 -2.33
N GLY A 126 -5.95 -23.24 -2.29
CA GLY A 126 -6.74 -24.41 -2.72
C GLY A 126 -6.57 -24.78 -4.19
N ILE A 127 -6.42 -23.79 -5.07
CA ILE A 127 -6.18 -24.01 -6.50
C ILE A 127 -4.79 -24.60 -6.73
N PHE A 128 -3.75 -24.01 -6.13
CA PHE A 128 -2.35 -24.30 -6.43
C PHE A 128 -1.66 -25.30 -5.49
N LEU A 129 -2.34 -25.78 -4.44
CA LEU A 129 -1.81 -26.82 -3.56
C LEU A 129 -1.37 -28.04 -4.39
N GLU A 130 -0.14 -28.51 -4.15
CA GLU A 130 0.52 -29.62 -4.87
C GLU A 130 0.64 -29.48 -6.40
N SER A 131 0.40 -28.29 -6.94
CA SER A 131 0.49 -28.08 -8.37
C SER A 131 1.94 -27.83 -8.80
N HIS A 132 2.78 -28.87 -8.68
CA HIS A 132 4.23 -28.85 -8.93
C HIS A 132 4.62 -28.34 -10.33
N ASN A 133 3.72 -28.44 -11.31
CA ASN A 133 3.95 -28.01 -12.70
C ASN A 133 3.14 -26.76 -13.11
N THR A 134 2.55 -26.03 -12.16
CA THR A 134 1.83 -24.81 -12.53
C THR A 134 2.82 -23.71 -12.90
N SER A 135 2.74 -23.22 -14.13
CA SER A 135 3.51 -22.07 -14.57
C SER A 135 3.19 -20.84 -13.71
N GLU A 136 4.21 -20.08 -13.35
CA GLU A 136 4.16 -18.81 -12.64
C GLU A 136 3.26 -17.80 -13.36
N LYS A 137 3.19 -17.89 -14.70
CA LYS A 137 2.25 -17.14 -15.52
C LYS A 137 0.79 -17.45 -15.17
N THR A 138 0.46 -18.72 -14.96
CA THR A 138 -0.90 -19.14 -14.56
C THR A 138 -1.24 -18.61 -13.18
N VAL A 139 -0.29 -18.65 -12.23
CA VAL A 139 -0.48 -18.05 -10.90
C VAL A 139 -0.75 -16.55 -11.01
N ALA A 140 0.08 -15.83 -11.76
CA ALA A 140 -0.11 -14.40 -11.98
C ALA A 140 -1.46 -14.09 -12.66
N LEU A 141 -1.93 -14.96 -13.56
CA LEU A 141 -3.22 -14.80 -14.26
C LEU A 141 -4.40 -14.93 -13.30
N VAL A 142 -4.38 -15.95 -12.44
CA VAL A 142 -5.44 -16.17 -11.46
C VAL A 142 -5.46 -15.04 -10.44
N VAL A 143 -4.30 -14.66 -9.89
CA VAL A 143 -4.22 -13.54 -8.93
C VAL A 143 -4.68 -12.24 -9.58
N PHE A 144 -4.27 -11.97 -10.82
CA PHE A 144 -4.75 -10.81 -11.58
C PHE A 144 -6.27 -10.80 -11.70
N GLY A 145 -6.87 -11.90 -12.14
CA GLY A 145 -8.33 -12.01 -12.28
C GLY A 145 -9.07 -11.77 -10.96
N LEU A 146 -8.64 -12.44 -9.89
CA LEU A 146 -9.27 -12.32 -8.56
C LEU A 146 -9.18 -10.90 -8.00
N THR A 147 -8.01 -10.25 -8.14
CA THR A 147 -7.79 -8.91 -7.60
C THR A 147 -8.41 -7.81 -8.47
N VAL A 148 -8.56 -8.02 -9.77
CA VAL A 148 -9.40 -7.17 -10.63
C VAL A 148 -10.86 -7.25 -10.19
N LEU A 149 -11.40 -8.45 -9.95
CA LEU A 149 -12.76 -8.61 -9.45
C LEU A 149 -12.93 -7.97 -8.06
N GLY A 150 -11.97 -8.16 -7.16
CA GLY A 150 -11.94 -7.51 -5.85
C GLY A 150 -11.92 -5.98 -5.96
N THR A 151 -11.13 -5.44 -6.88
CA THR A 151 -11.09 -3.99 -7.16
C THR A 151 -12.43 -3.51 -7.69
N LEU A 152 -12.99 -4.15 -8.72
CA LEU A 152 -14.23 -3.72 -9.39
C LEU A 152 -15.49 -3.85 -8.52
N ARG A 153 -15.49 -4.80 -7.57
CA ARG A 153 -16.63 -5.00 -6.67
C ARG A 153 -16.51 -4.19 -5.39
N TYR A 154 -15.33 -4.16 -4.76
CA TYR A 154 -15.16 -3.56 -3.43
C TYR A 154 -14.40 -2.23 -3.43
N ALA A 155 -13.96 -1.74 -4.59
CA ALA A 155 -13.11 -0.55 -4.71
C ALA A 155 -11.91 -0.61 -3.73
N ASP A 156 -11.35 -1.81 -3.54
CA ASP A 156 -10.23 -2.03 -2.62
C ASP A 156 -8.91 -1.58 -3.24
N MET A 157 -8.22 -0.70 -2.51
CA MET A 157 -6.98 -0.09 -2.97
C MET A 157 -5.85 -1.11 -3.09
N VAL A 158 -5.73 -2.04 -2.12
CA VAL A 158 -4.66 -3.05 -2.14
C VAL A 158 -4.88 -4.03 -3.29
N SER A 159 -6.13 -4.40 -3.56
CA SER A 159 -6.49 -5.27 -4.69
C SER A 159 -6.10 -4.62 -6.02
N SER A 160 -6.27 -3.30 -6.15
CA SER A 160 -5.86 -2.59 -7.38
C SER A 160 -4.33 -2.63 -7.57
N ALA A 161 -3.57 -2.53 -6.48
CA ALA A 161 -2.12 -2.63 -6.51
C ALA A 161 -1.65 -4.04 -6.90
N VAL A 162 -2.21 -5.07 -6.28
CA VAL A 162 -1.84 -6.45 -6.59
C VAL A 162 -2.27 -6.82 -8.02
N ALA A 163 -3.44 -6.37 -8.49
CA ALA A 163 -3.83 -6.53 -9.88
C ALA A 163 -2.78 -5.93 -10.83
N TYR A 164 -2.31 -4.72 -10.55
CA TYR A 164 -1.28 -4.09 -11.37
C TYR A 164 0.06 -4.85 -11.35
N LEU A 165 0.53 -5.29 -10.18
CA LEU A 165 1.77 -6.04 -10.06
C LEU A 165 1.65 -7.44 -10.72
N SER A 166 0.53 -8.14 -10.54
CA SER A 166 0.25 -9.40 -11.22
C SER A 166 0.16 -9.22 -12.74
N PHE A 167 -0.37 -8.10 -13.22
CA PHE A 167 -0.34 -7.76 -14.65
C PHE A 167 1.09 -7.58 -15.17
N LEU A 168 1.95 -6.84 -14.45
CA LEU A 168 3.37 -6.72 -14.85
C LEU A 168 4.08 -8.08 -14.82
N LEU A 169 3.81 -8.92 -13.82
CA LEU A 169 4.37 -10.28 -13.74
C LEU A 169 3.90 -11.17 -14.90
N LEU A 170 2.64 -11.06 -15.31
CA LEU A 170 2.13 -11.77 -16.50
C LEU A 170 2.94 -11.41 -17.74
N ILE A 171 3.17 -10.11 -17.97
CA ILE A 171 3.95 -9.64 -19.09
C ILE A 171 5.41 -10.08 -18.98
N PHE A 172 5.99 -9.99 -17.78
CA PHE A 172 7.35 -10.45 -17.50
C PHE A 172 7.52 -11.92 -17.88
N TRP A 173 6.68 -12.81 -17.35
CA TRP A 173 6.75 -14.24 -17.65
C TRP A 173 6.47 -14.53 -19.13
N GLN A 174 5.55 -13.79 -19.77
CA GLN A 174 5.27 -13.95 -21.19
C GLN A 174 6.45 -13.51 -22.08
N ALA A 175 7.18 -12.46 -21.68
CA ALA A 175 8.34 -11.96 -22.42
C ALA A 175 9.51 -12.96 -22.41
N LEU A 176 9.63 -13.82 -21.39
CA LEU A 176 10.70 -14.83 -21.34
C LEU A 176 10.58 -15.88 -22.45
N TYR A 177 9.39 -16.09 -23.01
CA TYR A 177 9.16 -17.01 -24.13
C TYR A 177 9.42 -16.40 -25.50
N ILE A 178 9.69 -15.09 -25.59
CA ILE A 178 9.89 -14.38 -26.85
C ILE A 178 11.39 -14.20 -27.10
N PRO A 179 11.90 -14.51 -28.31
CA PRO A 179 13.28 -14.20 -28.67
C PRO A 179 13.61 -12.72 -28.43
N TYR A 180 14.73 -12.43 -27.76
CA TYR A 180 15.14 -11.07 -27.33
C TYR A 180 14.21 -10.37 -26.32
N GLY A 181 13.19 -11.07 -25.80
CA GLY A 181 12.21 -10.49 -24.88
C GLY A 181 12.84 -9.95 -23.59
N LEU A 182 13.85 -10.63 -23.04
CA LEU A 182 14.57 -10.16 -21.85
C LEU A 182 15.33 -8.85 -22.06
N GLN A 183 15.89 -8.62 -23.25
CA GLN A 183 16.64 -7.38 -23.55
C GLN A 183 15.69 -6.18 -23.70
N ALA A 184 14.50 -6.41 -24.26
CA ALA A 184 13.47 -5.40 -24.41
C ALA A 184 12.63 -5.18 -23.13
N LEU A 185 12.71 -6.11 -22.16
CA LEU A 185 11.86 -6.15 -20.98
C LEU A 185 11.89 -4.88 -20.11
N PRO A 186 13.06 -4.28 -19.80
CA PRO A 186 13.11 -3.01 -19.08
C PRO A 186 12.27 -1.92 -19.75
N PHE A 187 12.41 -1.77 -21.07
CA PHE A 187 11.68 -0.77 -21.85
C PHE A 187 10.19 -1.09 -21.98
N LEU A 188 9.84 -2.37 -22.12
CA LEU A 188 8.45 -2.82 -22.16
C LEU A 188 7.74 -2.51 -20.83
N LEU A 189 8.36 -2.84 -19.71
CA LEU A 189 7.80 -2.54 -18.38
C LEU A 189 7.70 -1.03 -18.15
N MET A 190 8.72 -0.25 -18.55
CA MET A 190 8.64 1.22 -18.49
C MET A 190 7.47 1.76 -19.32
N ALA A 191 7.29 1.28 -20.55
CA ALA A 191 6.22 1.72 -21.44
C ALA A 191 4.83 1.38 -20.87
N LEU A 192 4.66 0.17 -20.34
CA LEU A 192 3.41 -0.26 -19.70
C LEU A 192 3.12 0.53 -18.43
N SER A 193 4.12 0.75 -17.58
CA SER A 193 3.99 1.58 -16.39
C SER A 193 3.59 3.02 -16.76
N LEU A 194 4.24 3.62 -17.78
CA LEU A 194 3.85 4.93 -18.27
C LEU A 194 2.40 4.95 -18.80
N ALA A 195 2.01 3.95 -19.58
CA ALA A 195 0.65 3.84 -20.10
C ALA A 195 -0.39 3.75 -18.96
N VAL A 196 -0.12 2.93 -17.94
CA VAL A 196 -0.99 2.81 -16.75
C VAL A 196 -1.06 4.14 -16.00
N TYR A 197 0.05 4.84 -15.79
CA TYR A 197 0.06 6.17 -15.17
C TYR A 197 -0.84 7.16 -15.92
N LEU A 198 -0.70 7.23 -17.26
CA LEU A 198 -1.48 8.13 -18.10
C LEU A 198 -2.97 7.78 -18.10
N ILE A 199 -3.30 6.49 -18.21
CA ILE A 199 -4.67 5.99 -18.17
C ILE A 199 -5.30 6.29 -16.81
N ALA A 200 -4.62 5.96 -15.71
CA ALA A 200 -5.12 6.20 -14.35
C ALA A 200 -5.35 7.70 -14.10
N THR A 201 -4.42 8.55 -14.52
CA THR A 201 -4.56 10.03 -14.41
C THR A 201 -5.75 10.56 -15.23
N LYS A 202 -6.04 9.96 -16.39
CA LYS A 202 -7.21 10.32 -17.21
C LYS A 202 -8.52 9.80 -16.58
N MET A 203 -8.51 8.60 -16.00
CA MET A 203 -9.67 7.95 -15.40
C MET A 203 -10.09 8.63 -14.09
N GLU A 204 -9.13 9.10 -13.29
CA GLU A 204 -9.39 9.78 -12.02
C GLU A 204 -10.19 11.07 -12.20
N LYS A 205 -10.06 11.74 -13.35
CA LYS A 205 -10.84 12.93 -13.71
C LYS A 205 -12.28 12.64 -14.10
N ARG A 206 -12.68 11.37 -14.24
CA ARG A 206 -14.04 11.00 -14.65
C ARG A 206 -14.95 10.91 -13.42
N PRO A 207 -16.05 11.69 -13.35
CA PRO A 207 -16.97 11.64 -12.21
C PRO A 207 -17.55 10.24 -11.95
N ALA A 208 -17.79 9.47 -13.01
CA ALA A 208 -18.30 8.09 -12.91
C ALA A 208 -17.36 7.13 -12.15
N LEU A 209 -16.08 7.48 -11.99
CA LEU A 209 -15.07 6.66 -11.32
C LEU A 209 -14.64 7.24 -9.97
N ARG A 210 -15.36 8.23 -9.43
CA ARG A 210 -15.01 8.90 -8.16
C ARG A 210 -14.78 7.93 -7.00
N HIS A 211 -15.55 6.85 -6.91
CA HIS A 211 -15.41 5.85 -5.84
C HIS A 211 -14.15 4.98 -5.96
N TYR A 212 -13.45 5.06 -7.09
CA TYR A 212 -12.16 4.38 -7.34
C TYR A 212 -10.98 5.35 -7.26
N ALA A 213 -11.17 6.58 -6.79
CA ALA A 213 -10.11 7.61 -6.75
C ALA A 213 -8.86 7.13 -5.98
N ASP A 214 -9.03 6.46 -4.85
CA ASP A 214 -7.92 5.92 -4.06
C ASP A 214 -7.17 4.80 -4.80
N CYS A 215 -7.91 3.89 -5.47
CA CYS A 215 -7.33 2.85 -6.31
C CYS A 215 -6.51 3.46 -7.46
N LEU A 216 -7.07 4.46 -8.14
CA LEU A 216 -6.41 5.16 -9.26
C LEU A 216 -5.18 5.94 -8.78
N THR A 217 -5.26 6.56 -7.60
CA THR A 217 -4.12 7.24 -6.97
C THR A 217 -2.99 6.26 -6.66
N LEU A 218 -3.30 5.09 -6.07
CA LEU A 218 -2.28 4.08 -5.80
C LEU A 218 -1.69 3.51 -7.10
N LEU A 219 -2.49 3.28 -8.14
CA LEU A 219 -2.01 2.88 -9.45
C LEU A 219 -1.06 3.92 -10.04
N ARG A 220 -1.35 5.23 -9.91
CA ARG A 220 -0.44 6.30 -10.33
C ARG A 220 0.88 6.26 -9.57
N VAL A 221 0.85 6.04 -8.25
CA VAL A 221 2.08 5.92 -7.43
C VAL A 221 2.90 4.70 -7.87
N LEU A 222 2.29 3.52 -7.93
CA LEU A 222 2.98 2.27 -8.26
C LEU A 222 3.52 2.25 -9.69
N SER A 223 2.78 2.81 -10.64
CA SER A 223 3.25 2.93 -12.02
C SER A 223 4.48 3.84 -12.14
N LEU A 224 4.52 4.96 -11.42
CA LEU A 224 5.71 5.82 -11.40
C LEU A 224 6.93 5.13 -10.77
N ILE A 225 6.72 4.38 -9.67
CA ILE A 225 7.77 3.61 -8.99
C ILE A 225 8.30 2.50 -9.89
N THR A 226 7.43 1.69 -10.48
CA THR A 226 7.83 0.58 -11.37
C THR A 226 8.46 1.07 -12.67
N LEU A 227 8.01 2.21 -13.22
CA LEU A 227 8.69 2.86 -14.36
C LEU A 227 10.14 3.20 -14.00
N TYR A 228 10.35 3.82 -12.83
CA TYR A 228 11.70 4.10 -12.37
C TYR A 228 12.51 2.82 -12.13
N MET A 229 11.95 1.82 -11.45
CA MET A 229 12.63 0.55 -11.19
C MET A 229 13.02 -0.15 -12.49
N ALA A 230 12.14 -0.18 -13.49
CA ALA A 230 12.41 -0.79 -14.78
C ALA A 230 13.51 -0.05 -15.57
N GLY A 231 13.71 1.25 -15.34
CA GLY A 231 14.80 2.04 -15.92
C GLY A 231 16.05 2.18 -15.04
N ASN A 232 16.00 1.72 -13.79
CA ASN A 232 17.07 1.92 -12.82
C ASN A 232 18.24 0.97 -13.07
N TYR A 233 19.47 1.51 -13.08
CA TYR A 233 20.68 0.76 -13.39
C TYR A 233 20.90 -0.43 -12.46
N TYR A 234 20.71 -0.25 -11.14
CA TYR A 234 20.85 -1.33 -10.17
C TYR A 234 19.87 -2.47 -10.46
N VAL A 235 18.59 -2.14 -10.60
CA VAL A 235 17.53 -3.14 -10.81
C VAL A 235 17.77 -3.91 -12.10
N VAL A 236 18.03 -3.21 -13.21
CA VAL A 236 18.25 -3.85 -14.50
C VAL A 236 19.53 -4.69 -14.50
N ARG A 237 20.63 -4.17 -13.95
CA ARG A 237 21.90 -4.91 -13.87
C ARG A 237 21.76 -6.17 -13.04
N GLU A 238 21.27 -6.09 -11.80
CA GLU A 238 21.21 -7.25 -10.92
C GLU A 238 20.21 -8.29 -11.42
N THR A 239 19.08 -7.86 -12.00
CA THR A 239 18.11 -8.78 -12.61
C THR A 239 18.68 -9.45 -13.86
N THR A 240 19.36 -8.70 -14.74
CA THR A 240 20.01 -9.27 -15.92
C THR A 240 21.11 -10.24 -15.52
N ASN A 241 21.94 -9.88 -14.54
CA ASN A 241 23.03 -10.72 -14.06
C ASN A 241 22.52 -12.04 -13.47
N SER A 242 21.44 -12.01 -12.69
CA SER A 242 20.85 -13.21 -12.10
C SER A 242 20.13 -14.07 -13.14
N MET A 243 19.38 -13.47 -14.06
CA MET A 243 18.62 -14.21 -15.07
C MET A 243 19.48 -14.83 -16.17
N PHE A 244 20.56 -14.16 -16.58
CA PHE A 244 21.48 -14.65 -17.60
C PHE A 244 22.73 -15.33 -17.03
N MET A 245 22.85 -15.44 -15.70
CA MET A 245 24.02 -16.02 -15.02
C MET A 245 25.35 -15.46 -15.56
N LEU A 246 25.43 -14.14 -15.74
CA LEU A 246 26.57 -13.47 -16.38
C LEU A 246 27.81 -13.39 -15.48
N GLU A 247 27.69 -13.80 -14.21
CA GLU A 247 28.76 -13.75 -13.20
C GLU A 247 29.49 -12.40 -13.10
N LEU A 248 28.77 -11.30 -13.35
CA LEU A 248 29.35 -9.96 -13.36
C LEU A 248 29.85 -9.58 -11.97
N LYS A 249 31.15 -9.34 -11.84
CA LYS A 249 31.77 -8.88 -10.59
C LYS A 249 31.34 -7.45 -10.26
N PRO A 250 31.40 -7.03 -8.98
CA PRO A 250 31.18 -5.63 -8.59
C PRO A 250 32.03 -4.68 -9.44
N GLY A 251 31.40 -3.68 -10.04
CA GLY A 251 32.06 -2.70 -10.94
C GLY A 251 32.04 -3.06 -12.43
N GLN A 252 31.69 -4.29 -12.82
CA GLN A 252 31.48 -4.62 -14.24
C GLN A 252 30.10 -4.16 -14.71
N GLY A 253 30.05 -3.45 -15.84
CA GLY A 253 28.82 -2.94 -16.42
C GLY A 253 28.11 -3.96 -17.31
N ILE A 254 26.81 -3.75 -17.52
CA ILE A 254 26.05 -4.44 -18.57
C ILE A 254 26.18 -3.69 -19.90
N PRO A 255 26.08 -4.38 -21.05
CA PRO A 255 25.98 -3.72 -22.36
C PRO A 255 24.86 -2.67 -22.36
N GLY A 256 25.15 -1.46 -22.84
CA GLY A 256 24.18 -0.35 -22.83
C GLY A 256 23.88 0.24 -21.45
N GLY A 257 24.63 -0.12 -20.41
CA GLY A 257 24.42 0.32 -19.03
C GLY A 257 24.35 1.84 -18.83
N TRP A 258 25.02 2.62 -19.67
CA TRP A 258 24.97 4.08 -19.65
C TRP A 258 23.55 4.66 -19.80
N ILE A 259 22.67 3.99 -20.57
CA ILE A 259 21.28 4.40 -20.74
C ILE A 259 20.55 4.33 -19.40
N PHE A 260 20.70 3.21 -18.69
CA PHE A 260 20.05 3.01 -17.39
C PHE A 260 20.62 3.93 -16.30
N TRP A 261 21.90 4.32 -16.39
CA TRP A 261 22.45 5.38 -15.53
C TRP A 261 21.78 6.73 -15.79
N ILE A 262 21.62 7.14 -17.05
CA ILE A 262 20.90 8.36 -17.41
C ILE A 262 19.47 8.30 -16.87
N LEU A 263 18.74 7.20 -17.12
CA LEU A 263 17.37 7.03 -16.63
C LEU A 263 17.29 7.09 -15.10
N THR A 264 18.23 6.46 -14.40
CA THR A 264 18.35 6.50 -12.93
C THR A 264 18.42 7.94 -12.43
N VAL A 265 19.30 8.77 -13.01
CA VAL A 265 19.52 10.14 -12.54
C VAL A 265 18.41 11.09 -13.00
N VAL A 266 17.87 10.92 -14.21
CA VAL A 266 16.95 11.88 -14.84
C VAL A 266 15.50 11.70 -14.41
N ILE A 267 15.01 10.47 -14.22
CA ILE A 267 13.58 10.21 -13.96
C ILE A 267 13.08 10.90 -12.68
N PRO A 268 13.75 10.80 -11.51
CA PRO A 268 13.25 11.41 -10.27
C PRO A 268 13.20 12.95 -10.30
N PRO A 269 14.25 13.67 -10.76
CA PRO A 269 14.16 15.12 -10.99
C PRO A 269 13.07 15.50 -11.99
N LEU A 270 12.88 14.72 -13.05
CA LEU A 270 11.79 14.94 -14.01
C LEU A 270 10.42 14.83 -13.35
N TYR A 271 10.21 13.84 -12.46
CA TYR A 271 8.97 13.73 -11.68
C TYR A 271 8.75 14.94 -10.77
N ILE A 272 9.78 15.40 -10.07
CA ILE A 272 9.69 16.60 -9.23
C ILE A 272 9.32 17.82 -10.08
N PHE A 273 10.03 18.03 -11.20
CA PHE A 273 9.77 19.14 -12.11
C PHE A 273 8.34 19.12 -12.66
N LEU A 274 7.88 17.96 -13.15
CA LEU A 274 6.51 17.80 -13.64
C LEU A 274 5.47 17.94 -12.52
N GLY A 275 5.79 17.46 -11.31
CA GLY A 275 4.95 17.59 -10.13
C GLY A 275 4.75 19.05 -9.72
N VAL A 276 5.82 19.85 -9.72
CA VAL A 276 5.74 21.29 -9.47
C VAL A 276 4.96 22.00 -10.58
N ARG A 277 5.28 21.72 -11.85
CA ARG A 277 4.64 22.39 -13.01
C ARG A 277 3.15 22.07 -13.14
N LYS A 278 2.76 20.82 -12.89
CA LYS A 278 1.36 20.35 -12.98
C LYS A 278 0.60 20.48 -11.66
N LYS A 279 1.27 20.90 -10.57
CA LYS A 279 0.72 20.89 -9.20
C LYS A 279 0.19 19.51 -8.79
N ASP A 280 0.93 18.47 -9.18
CA ASP A 280 0.57 17.08 -8.95
C ASP A 280 1.37 16.52 -7.76
N ALA A 281 0.67 16.33 -6.63
CA ALA A 281 1.26 15.83 -5.39
C ALA A 281 1.82 14.40 -5.54
N VAL A 282 1.24 13.56 -6.40
CA VAL A 282 1.70 12.19 -6.63
C VAL A 282 3.09 12.22 -7.27
N LEU A 283 3.24 12.95 -8.38
CA LEU A 283 4.54 13.14 -9.05
C LEU A 283 5.59 13.74 -8.11
N LEU A 284 5.23 14.78 -7.36
CA LEU A 284 6.16 15.47 -6.47
C LEU A 284 6.66 14.55 -5.35
N ARG A 285 5.75 13.90 -4.61
CA ARG A 285 6.08 13.03 -3.48
C ARG A 285 6.86 11.79 -3.93
N THR A 286 6.41 11.14 -5.01
CA THR A 286 7.13 9.98 -5.56
C THR A 286 8.52 10.39 -6.06
N GLY A 287 8.65 11.53 -6.74
CA GLY A 287 9.95 12.04 -7.19
C GLY A 287 10.93 12.26 -6.04
N ILE A 288 10.48 12.90 -4.94
CA ILE A 288 11.31 13.13 -3.73
C ILE A 288 11.78 11.80 -3.12
N ILE A 289 10.90 10.82 -2.98
CA ILE A 289 11.26 9.48 -2.47
C ILE A 289 12.32 8.82 -3.38
N LEU A 290 12.16 8.94 -4.70
CA LEU A 290 13.08 8.34 -5.65
C LEU A 290 14.45 9.05 -5.73
N ILE A 291 14.59 10.30 -5.27
CA ILE A 291 15.91 10.93 -5.09
C ILE A 291 16.75 10.13 -4.08
N ALA A 292 16.15 9.63 -3.00
CA ALA A 292 16.87 8.75 -2.07
C ALA A 292 17.34 7.46 -2.76
N MET A 293 16.52 6.91 -3.67
CA MET A 293 16.89 5.73 -4.46
C MET A 293 18.07 6.00 -5.40
N ILE A 294 18.19 7.19 -5.98
CA ILE A 294 19.40 7.57 -6.74
C ILE A 294 20.63 7.49 -5.87
N VAL A 295 20.58 8.07 -4.67
CA VAL A 295 21.72 8.08 -3.74
C VAL A 295 22.13 6.66 -3.38
N PHE A 296 21.17 5.76 -3.11
CA PHE A 296 21.46 4.35 -2.86
C PHE A 296 22.10 3.66 -4.07
N THR A 297 21.58 3.85 -5.28
CA THR A 297 22.13 3.25 -6.50
C THR A 297 23.55 3.75 -6.79
N ILE A 298 23.80 5.07 -6.74
CA ILE A 298 25.14 5.64 -6.97
C ILE A 298 26.11 5.09 -5.95
N ARG A 299 25.74 5.10 -4.67
CA ARG A 299 26.60 4.65 -3.58
C ARG A 299 26.95 3.17 -3.67
N TYR A 300 26.02 2.34 -4.13
CA TYR A 300 26.25 0.90 -4.28
C TYR A 300 27.38 0.62 -5.28
N TYR A 301 27.45 1.37 -6.39
CA TYR A 301 28.48 1.17 -7.42
C TYR A 301 29.71 2.08 -7.26
N HIS A 302 29.57 3.20 -6.56
CA HIS A 302 30.63 4.16 -6.31
C HIS A 302 30.69 4.44 -4.81
N SER A 303 31.66 3.82 -4.12
CA SER A 303 31.99 4.09 -2.73
C SER A 303 32.75 5.42 -2.60
N VAL A 304 32.08 6.53 -2.93
CA VAL A 304 32.69 7.87 -2.99
C VAL A 304 33.15 8.38 -1.62
N MET A 305 32.47 8.00 -0.53
CA MET A 305 32.78 8.47 0.83
C MET A 305 32.25 7.53 1.93
N PRO A 306 32.77 7.63 3.19
CA PRO A 306 32.24 6.88 4.33
C PRO A 306 30.74 7.11 4.59
N LEU A 307 30.07 6.11 5.18
CA LEU A 307 28.63 6.17 5.49
C LEU A 307 28.25 7.35 6.37
N GLU A 308 29.01 7.56 7.42
CA GLU A 308 28.80 8.62 8.39
C GLU A 308 28.83 10.00 7.70
N THR A 309 29.88 10.25 6.90
CA THR A 309 30.05 11.51 6.18
C THR A 309 28.92 11.75 5.18
N ALA A 310 28.53 10.73 4.40
CA ALA A 310 27.44 10.85 3.45
C ALA A 310 26.09 11.17 4.13
N MET A 311 25.80 10.52 5.27
CA MET A 311 24.55 10.75 6.00
C MET A 311 24.51 12.13 6.64
N VAL A 312 25.63 12.62 7.20
CA VAL A 312 25.72 13.97 7.77
C VAL A 312 25.53 15.02 6.68
N ILE A 313 26.23 14.90 5.54
CA ILE A 313 26.10 15.84 4.42
C ILE A 313 24.68 15.79 3.85
N GLY A 314 24.12 14.59 3.65
CA GLY A 314 22.75 14.42 3.16
C GLY A 314 21.73 15.08 4.10
N GLY A 315 21.88 14.89 5.41
CA GLY A 315 21.06 15.55 6.43
C GLY A 315 21.16 17.06 6.36
N LEU A 316 22.37 17.62 6.32
CA LEU A 316 22.61 19.06 6.21
C LEU A 316 21.98 19.66 4.94
N VAL A 317 22.12 18.99 3.80
CA VAL A 317 21.52 19.42 2.53
C VAL A 317 19.99 19.41 2.61
N LEU A 318 19.40 18.34 3.17
CA LEU A 318 17.94 18.23 3.32
C LEU A 318 17.40 19.28 4.31
N THR A 319 18.08 19.50 5.45
CA THR A 319 17.69 20.52 6.43
C THR A 319 17.83 21.92 5.87
N GLY A 320 18.94 22.24 5.20
CA GLY A 320 19.16 23.53 4.55
C GLY A 320 18.15 23.79 3.42
N GLY A 321 17.87 22.76 2.61
CA GLY A 321 16.86 22.81 1.55
C GLY A 321 15.45 23.02 2.11
N ALA A 322 15.08 22.31 3.18
CA ALA A 322 13.80 22.50 3.86
C ALA A 322 13.68 23.93 4.42
N TRP A 323 14.69 24.42 5.13
CA TRP A 323 14.72 25.79 5.65
C TRP A 323 14.56 26.83 4.53
N ALA A 324 15.28 26.67 3.42
CA ALA A 324 15.20 27.57 2.27
C ALA A 324 13.79 27.56 1.64
N LEU A 325 13.18 26.38 1.48
CA LEU A 325 11.83 26.23 0.96
C LEU A 325 10.79 26.86 1.88
N ILE A 326 10.89 26.63 3.20
CA ILE A 326 10.01 27.24 4.21
C ILE A 326 10.08 28.76 4.13
N ARG A 327 11.30 29.31 4.11
CA ARG A 327 11.52 30.75 4.00
C ARG A 327 10.99 31.30 2.68
N TYR A 328 11.17 30.58 1.58
CA TYR A 328 10.71 31.00 0.26
C TYR A 328 9.18 30.98 0.11
N LEU A 329 8.52 29.98 0.68
CA LEU A 329 7.07 29.74 0.62
C LEU A 329 6.29 30.34 1.81
N HIS A 330 6.96 31.06 2.70
CA HIS A 330 6.31 31.76 3.81
C HIS A 330 5.27 32.76 3.31
N THR A 331 5.59 33.46 2.21
CA THR A 331 4.60 34.15 1.39
C THR A 331 4.12 33.22 0.28
N PRO A 332 2.82 33.04 0.04
CA PRO A 332 2.31 32.21 -1.04
C PRO A 332 2.88 32.65 -2.40
N LYS A 333 3.49 31.73 -3.14
CA LYS A 333 4.09 31.98 -4.46
C LYS A 333 3.69 30.90 -5.45
N ASN A 334 3.23 31.30 -6.63
CA ASN A 334 2.84 30.39 -7.73
C ASN A 334 1.81 29.31 -7.33
N GLY A 335 1.02 29.56 -6.27
CA GLY A 335 0.05 28.62 -5.71
C GLY A 335 0.64 27.56 -4.76
N PHE A 336 1.88 27.74 -4.29
CA PHE A 336 2.47 26.98 -3.19
C PHE A 336 2.58 27.86 -1.95
N THR A 337 2.36 27.27 -0.77
CA THR A 337 2.47 27.95 0.53
C THR A 337 3.03 26.99 1.57
N TYR A 338 3.72 27.53 2.57
CA TYR A 338 4.14 26.80 3.77
C TYR A 338 3.03 26.75 4.85
N ALA A 339 2.00 27.59 4.74
CA ALA A 339 0.92 27.64 5.72
C ALA A 339 0.39 26.21 6.00
N ALA A 340 0.26 25.89 7.29
CA ALA A 340 -0.26 24.60 7.71
C ALA A 340 -1.62 24.38 7.06
N SER A 341 -1.81 23.22 6.44
CA SER A 341 -3.15 22.82 6.03
C SER A 341 -3.90 22.39 7.28
N ASP A 342 -5.12 22.90 7.48
CA ASP A 342 -6.05 22.43 8.52
C ASP A 342 -6.55 20.98 8.30
N GLU A 343 -5.96 20.28 7.32
CA GLU A 343 -6.15 18.85 7.12
C GLU A 343 -5.17 18.07 8.00
N PRO A 344 -5.64 17.33 9.02
CA PRO A 344 -4.76 16.42 9.74
C PRO A 344 -4.24 15.37 8.75
N GLY A 345 -2.93 15.44 8.49
CA GLY A 345 -2.24 14.49 7.61
C GLY A 345 -2.38 13.06 8.14
N MET A 346 -2.08 12.07 7.31
CA MET A 346 -2.09 10.66 7.71
C MET A 346 -1.28 10.41 9.00
N ALA A 347 -0.14 11.10 9.15
CA ALA A 347 0.71 11.03 10.34
C ALA A 347 0.05 11.59 11.60
N ASP A 348 -0.76 12.63 11.45
CA ASP A 348 -1.49 13.29 12.54
C ASP A 348 -2.68 12.43 12.98
N ARG A 349 -3.40 11.85 12.00
CA ARG A 349 -4.47 10.87 12.24
C ARG A 349 -3.97 9.58 12.91
N LEU A 350 -2.75 9.16 12.58
CA LEU A 350 -2.10 8.00 13.18
C LEU A 350 -1.36 8.33 14.48
N LYS A 351 -1.36 9.60 14.92
CA LYS A 351 -0.58 10.10 16.07
C LYS A 351 0.85 9.56 16.06
N VAL A 352 1.52 9.62 14.91
CA VAL A 352 2.87 9.04 14.73
C VAL A 352 3.86 9.62 15.73
N GLU A 353 3.68 10.87 16.14
CA GLU A 353 4.45 11.50 17.23
C GLU A 353 4.37 10.70 18.53
N SER A 354 3.19 10.20 18.90
CA SER A 354 3.02 9.38 20.10
C SER A 354 3.71 8.01 20.01
N LEU A 355 3.77 7.42 18.80
CA LEU A 355 4.50 6.18 18.52
C LEU A 355 6.01 6.39 18.57
N ILE A 356 6.51 7.49 18.01
CA ILE A 356 7.93 7.87 18.09
C ILE A 356 8.31 8.14 19.55
N ILE A 357 7.50 8.89 20.29
CA ILE A 357 7.73 9.11 21.73
C ILE A 357 7.74 7.76 22.46
N ALA A 358 6.79 6.87 22.21
CA ALA A 358 6.74 5.55 22.85
C ALA A 358 7.93 4.64 22.48
N GLN A 359 8.48 4.74 21.27
CA GLN A 359 9.68 4.00 20.88
C GLN A 359 10.98 4.62 21.39
N THR A 360 11.01 5.94 21.58
CA THR A 360 12.20 6.67 22.07
C THR A 360 12.22 6.72 23.60
N PHE A 361 11.06 6.57 24.26
CA PHE A 361 10.97 6.32 25.69
C PHE A 361 11.40 4.89 25.97
N THR A 362 12.64 4.72 26.42
CA THR A 362 12.97 3.55 27.23
C THR A 362 12.20 3.70 28.54
N PRO A 363 11.35 2.75 28.97
CA PRO A 363 10.83 2.76 30.33
C PRO A 363 12.04 2.84 31.25
N GLY A 364 12.15 3.92 32.02
CA GLY A 364 13.26 4.11 32.94
C GLY A 364 13.47 2.82 33.72
N ALA A 365 14.72 2.34 33.75
CA ALA A 365 15.09 1.19 34.54
C ALA A 365 14.45 1.36 35.93
N ARG A 366 13.54 0.45 36.29
CA ARG A 366 13.07 0.39 37.68
C ARG A 366 14.32 0.35 38.55
N PRO A 367 14.42 1.17 39.61
CA PRO A 367 15.56 1.10 40.51
C PRO A 367 15.77 -0.37 40.88
N ALA A 368 16.99 -0.84 40.71
CA ALA A 368 17.36 -2.21 41.05
C ALA A 368 16.95 -2.44 42.49
N ASP A 369 15.94 -3.29 42.69
CA ASP A 369 15.50 -3.68 44.01
C ASP A 369 16.61 -4.56 44.58
N THR A 370 17.54 -3.94 45.32
CA THR A 370 18.55 -4.65 46.10
C THR A 370 17.84 -5.29 47.29
N GLY A 371 17.16 -6.39 47.03
CA GLY A 371 16.42 -7.15 48.01
C GLY A 371 15.91 -8.44 47.39
N THR A 372 16.66 -9.52 47.56
CA THR A 372 16.22 -10.88 47.25
C THR A 372 14.91 -11.18 47.99
N ASN A 373 13.78 -11.11 47.28
CA ASN A 373 12.51 -11.60 47.79
C ASN A 373 12.09 -12.82 46.95
N PHE A 374 12.31 -13.99 47.54
CA PHE A 374 11.74 -15.25 47.05
C PHE A 374 10.24 -15.27 47.36
N GLY A 375 9.41 -15.48 46.33
CA GLY A 375 8.04 -15.97 46.48
C GLY A 375 6.94 -14.93 46.28
N GLY A 376 6.25 -15.03 45.14
CA GLY A 376 5.00 -14.30 44.89
C GLY A 376 4.86 -13.89 43.43
N GLY A 377 4.37 -14.79 42.58
CA GLY A 377 4.20 -14.50 41.15
C GLY A 377 3.22 -13.35 40.89
N SER A 378 3.63 -12.37 40.08
CA SER A 378 2.75 -11.33 39.55
C SER A 378 2.30 -11.69 38.13
N GLY A 379 1.39 -12.65 38.02
CA GLY A 379 0.62 -12.87 36.80
C GLY A 379 -0.51 -11.84 36.75
N GLY A 380 -0.41 -10.85 35.87
CA GLY A 380 -1.45 -9.84 35.62
C GLY A 380 -2.66 -10.45 34.92
N GLY A 381 -3.49 -11.18 35.67
CA GLY A 381 -4.83 -11.56 35.26
C GLY A 381 -5.81 -10.42 35.55
N GLY A 382 -6.35 -9.80 34.50
CA GLY A 382 -7.43 -8.82 34.59
C GLY A 382 -8.73 -9.51 35.01
N GLY A 383 -8.93 -9.65 36.32
CA GLY A 383 -10.15 -10.15 36.92
C GLY A 383 -11.22 -9.06 37.00
N ALA A 384 -12.38 -9.37 36.44
CA ALA A 384 -13.64 -8.76 36.82
C ALA A 384 -13.80 -8.82 38.35
N SER A 385 -14.09 -7.69 38.96
CA SER A 385 -14.78 -7.63 40.24
C SER A 385 -16.03 -6.79 40.01
N GLY A 386 -17.16 -7.49 39.96
CA GLY A 386 -18.46 -6.87 40.18
C GLY A 386 -18.70 -6.81 41.68
N ASP A 387 -19.24 -5.68 42.13
CA ASP A 387 -20.03 -5.59 43.35
C ASP A 387 -20.95 -4.36 43.21
N PHE A 388 -22.26 -4.68 43.11
CA PHE A 388 -23.50 -3.89 43.27
C PHE A 388 -23.78 -2.66 42.39
#